data_AF-A0AA36GAL6-F1
#
_entry.id   AF-A0AA36GAL6-F1
#
_cell.length_a   1.000
_cell.length_b   1.000
_cell.length_c   1.000
_cell.angle_alpha   90.00
_cell.angle_beta   90.00
_cell.angle_gamma   90.00
#
_symmetry.space_group_name_H-M   'P 1'
#
loop_
_entity.id
_entity.type
_entity.pdbx_description
1 polymer ?
#
loop_
_entity_poly.entity_id
_entity_poly.type
_entity_poly.pdbx_seq_one_letter_code
_entity_poly.pdbx_strand_id
1 'polypeptide(L)'
;MSLNCCSSMRWANGRELDDEELIWVNSPGYVPPRLDLTSDWVCNDRELIVEEMRRQQRFLEHLHKTISTLPDGPVQKELSEQAWKTQRTITFLTRRRALVECKDKVDTLSKSSASAVRRAMLEEKQVLAVRCSLLEDISIERARIAQLCYNQSFEDRSASEASTPTLADATREDAELELAARTALLAENTRLRNECASLRAAIEDIQETARQALEKQN
;
A
#
# COMPACT_ATOMS: atom_id res chain seq x y z
N MET A 1 -63.62 40.31 -37.11
CA MET A 1 -63.02 40.18 -35.77
C MET A 1 -61.66 39.53 -35.96
N SER A 2 -60.60 40.33 -35.96
CA SER A 2 -59.22 39.85 -36.13
C SER A 2 -58.58 39.84 -34.74
N LEU A 3 -58.24 38.66 -34.23
CA LEU A 3 -57.40 38.52 -33.04
C LEU A 3 -55.98 38.22 -33.53
N ASN A 4 -55.15 39.26 -33.55
CA ASN A 4 -53.71 39.11 -33.75
C ASN A 4 -53.13 38.39 -32.53
N CYS A 5 -52.53 37.23 -32.81
CA CYS A 5 -51.79 36.41 -31.87
C CYS A 5 -50.44 37.09 -31.58
N CYS A 6 -50.23 37.56 -30.36
CA CYS A 6 -48.91 38.01 -29.89
C CYS A 6 -47.99 36.80 -29.69
N SER A 7 -47.10 36.55 -30.65
CA SER A 7 -45.91 35.72 -30.40
C SER A 7 -44.97 36.47 -29.47
N SER A 8 -44.86 36.01 -28.23
CA SER A 8 -43.86 36.47 -27.25
C SER A 8 -42.49 35.94 -27.67
N MET A 9 -41.77 36.71 -28.49
CA MET A 9 -40.35 36.46 -28.78
C MET A 9 -39.53 36.60 -27.49
N ARG A 10 -38.88 35.50 -27.07
CA ARG A 10 -37.96 35.50 -25.92
C ARG A 10 -36.55 35.21 -26.39
N TRP A 11 -35.65 36.14 -26.06
CA TRP A 11 -34.25 36.14 -26.43
C TRP A 11 -33.41 35.59 -25.27
N ALA A 12 -32.43 34.74 -25.57
CA ALA A 12 -31.31 34.44 -24.68
C ALA A 12 -30.01 34.50 -25.49
N ASN A 13 -29.02 35.29 -25.03
CA ASN A 13 -27.74 35.50 -25.71
C ASN A 13 -27.82 35.90 -27.20
N GLY A 14 -28.84 36.66 -27.58
CA GLY A 14 -28.90 37.31 -28.90
C GLY A 14 -29.19 36.40 -30.10
N ARG A 15 -29.66 35.16 -29.89
CA ARG A 15 -30.17 34.29 -30.97
C ARG A 15 -31.55 33.73 -30.62
N GLU A 16 -32.34 33.45 -31.66
CA GLU A 16 -33.64 32.79 -31.58
C GLU A 16 -33.39 31.31 -31.27
N LEU A 17 -34.00 30.79 -30.19
CA LEU A 17 -33.85 29.41 -29.75
C LEU A 17 -34.86 28.55 -30.50
N ASP A 18 -34.41 27.45 -31.09
CA ASP A 18 -35.30 26.48 -31.74
C ASP A 18 -36.16 25.72 -30.70
N ASP A 19 -37.29 25.16 -31.12
CA ASP A 19 -38.23 24.44 -30.25
C ASP A 19 -37.60 23.27 -29.47
N GLU A 20 -36.47 22.71 -29.94
CA GLU A 20 -35.70 21.70 -29.20
C GLU A 20 -34.78 22.29 -28.11
N GLU A 21 -34.26 23.52 -28.26
CA GLU A 21 -33.50 24.22 -27.20
C GLU A 21 -34.42 24.68 -26.06
N LEU A 22 -35.68 25.01 -26.38
CA LEU A 22 -36.74 25.33 -25.43
C LEU A 22 -37.08 24.17 -24.48
N ILE A 23 -36.81 22.93 -24.86
CA ILE A 23 -37.04 21.73 -24.01
C ILE A 23 -35.98 21.61 -22.91
N TRP A 24 -34.75 22.05 -23.15
CA TRP A 24 -33.65 21.95 -22.18
C TRP A 24 -33.58 23.15 -21.23
N VAL A 25 -33.92 24.36 -21.69
CA VAL A 25 -33.97 25.56 -20.84
C VAL A 25 -35.13 25.48 -19.82
N ASN A 26 -36.19 24.71 -20.12
CA ASN A 26 -37.37 24.56 -19.26
C ASN A 26 -37.42 23.24 -18.46
N SER A 27 -36.39 22.38 -18.54
CA SER A 27 -36.32 21.19 -17.67
C SER A 27 -35.87 21.59 -16.25
N PRO A 28 -36.68 21.33 -15.21
CA PRO A 28 -36.31 21.67 -13.84
C PRO A 28 -35.07 20.85 -13.44
N GLY A 29 -33.92 21.53 -13.36
CA GLY A 29 -32.63 20.93 -12.97
C GLY A 29 -31.53 20.98 -14.04
N TYR A 30 -31.78 21.51 -15.24
CA TYR A 30 -30.70 21.73 -16.20
C TYR A 30 -29.83 22.92 -15.77
N VAL A 31 -28.62 22.63 -15.29
CA VAL A 31 -27.58 23.64 -15.04
C VAL A 31 -26.59 23.56 -16.19
N PRO A 32 -26.45 24.61 -17.01
CA PRO A 32 -25.52 24.64 -18.13
C PRO A 32 -24.08 24.32 -17.68
N PRO A 33 -23.31 23.57 -18.48
CA PRO A 33 -21.91 23.29 -18.20
C PRO A 33 -21.12 24.60 -18.11
N ARG A 34 -20.19 24.68 -17.15
CA ARG A 34 -19.32 25.85 -17.04
C ARG A 34 -18.29 25.81 -18.17
N LEU A 35 -18.30 26.82 -19.04
CA LEU A 35 -17.48 26.81 -20.26
C LEU A 35 -16.03 27.27 -20.04
N ASP A 36 -15.75 27.96 -18.93
CA ASP A 36 -14.41 28.44 -18.60
C ASP A 36 -14.01 28.02 -17.17
N LEU A 37 -13.50 26.80 -17.07
CA LEU A 37 -13.11 26.17 -15.81
C LEU A 37 -11.59 26.14 -15.62
N THR A 38 -10.83 26.60 -16.62
CA THR A 38 -9.39 26.36 -16.70
C THR A 38 -8.54 27.23 -15.78
N SER A 39 -9.07 28.33 -15.24
CA SER A 39 -8.33 29.22 -14.33
C SER A 39 -8.82 29.12 -12.87
N ASP A 40 -10.13 29.08 -12.64
CA ASP A 40 -10.67 29.46 -11.33
C ASP A 40 -11.32 28.30 -10.55
N TRP A 41 -11.29 27.07 -11.08
CA TRP A 41 -11.96 25.97 -10.41
C TRP A 41 -11.09 25.21 -9.40
N VAL A 42 -11.44 25.33 -8.13
CA VAL A 42 -10.74 24.74 -6.97
C VAL A 42 -11.55 23.63 -6.25
N CYS A 43 -12.61 23.09 -6.86
CA CYS A 43 -13.36 22.00 -6.22
C CYS A 43 -12.50 20.73 -6.14
N ASN A 44 -12.28 20.23 -4.93
CA ASN A 44 -11.54 19.00 -4.65
C ASN A 44 -12.47 17.84 -4.27
N ASP A 45 -13.79 18.06 -4.31
CA ASP A 45 -14.76 17.00 -4.05
C ASP A 45 -14.85 16.08 -5.28
N ARG A 46 -14.55 14.81 -5.06
CA ARG A 46 -14.53 13.78 -6.10
C ARG A 46 -15.89 13.64 -6.80
N GLU A 47 -16.98 13.69 -6.05
CA GLU A 47 -18.33 13.47 -6.62
C GLU A 47 -18.75 14.65 -7.48
N LEU A 48 -18.44 15.88 -7.05
CA LEU A 48 -18.70 17.09 -7.82
C LEU A 48 -17.85 17.16 -9.09
N ILE A 49 -16.58 16.73 -9.04
CA ILE A 49 -15.71 16.64 -10.23
C ILE A 49 -16.30 15.63 -11.23
N VAL A 50 -16.70 14.45 -10.77
CA VAL A 50 -17.28 13.40 -11.64
C VAL A 50 -18.59 13.87 -12.25
N GLU A 51 -19.46 14.53 -11.48
CA GLU A 51 -20.75 14.98 -11.99
C GLU A 51 -20.62 16.11 -13.01
N GLU A 52 -19.64 17.01 -12.85
CA GLU A 52 -19.36 17.95 -13.92
C GLU A 52 -18.72 17.29 -15.14
N MET A 53 -17.79 16.34 -14.96
CA MET A 53 -17.24 15.60 -16.11
C MET A 53 -18.37 14.99 -16.94
N ARG A 54 -19.40 14.42 -16.31
CA ARG A 54 -20.59 13.91 -17.01
C ARG A 54 -21.37 15.00 -17.74
N ARG A 55 -21.50 16.20 -17.15
CA ARG A 55 -22.19 17.34 -17.80
C ARG A 55 -21.41 17.86 -19.01
N GLN A 56 -20.09 17.99 -18.90
CA GLN A 56 -19.21 18.43 -19.98
C GLN A 56 -19.15 17.41 -21.12
N GLN A 57 -19.14 16.12 -20.80
CA GLN A 57 -19.18 15.04 -21.80
C GLN A 57 -20.50 15.04 -22.60
N ARG A 58 -21.65 15.16 -21.92
CA ARG A 58 -22.95 15.29 -22.58
C ARG A 58 -23.04 16.53 -23.47
N PHE A 59 -22.48 17.64 -23.02
CA PHE A 59 -22.44 18.87 -23.79
C PHE A 59 -21.55 18.74 -25.04
N LEU A 60 -20.38 18.09 -24.91
CA LEU A 60 -19.51 17.81 -26.03
C LEU A 60 -20.19 16.91 -27.08
N GLU A 61 -20.91 15.88 -26.65
CA GLU A 61 -21.68 15.01 -27.53
C GLU A 61 -22.76 15.78 -28.30
N HIS A 62 -23.45 16.70 -27.62
CA HIS A 62 -24.40 17.59 -28.28
C HIS A 62 -23.71 18.49 -29.31
N LEU A 63 -22.59 19.14 -28.96
CA LEU A 63 -21.84 19.97 -29.90
C LEU A 63 -21.39 19.18 -31.13
N HIS A 64 -20.87 17.96 -30.96
CA HIS A 64 -20.48 17.11 -32.09
C HIS A 64 -21.67 16.77 -32.99
N LYS A 65 -22.84 16.46 -32.41
CA LYS A 65 -24.06 16.16 -33.16
C LYS A 65 -24.51 17.38 -33.97
N THR A 66 -24.54 18.56 -33.35
CA THR A 66 -24.93 19.82 -34.00
C THR A 66 -23.96 20.23 -35.10
N ILE A 67 -22.65 20.14 -34.86
CA ILE A 67 -21.61 20.41 -35.87
C ILE A 67 -21.76 19.49 -37.09
N SER A 68 -22.07 18.21 -36.87
CA SER A 68 -22.22 17.21 -37.95
C SER A 68 -23.44 17.47 -38.85
N THR A 69 -24.44 18.19 -38.36
CA THR A 69 -25.66 18.52 -39.11
C THR A 69 -25.61 19.89 -39.80
N LEU A 70 -24.69 20.77 -39.39
CA LEU A 70 -24.58 22.12 -39.94
C LEU A 70 -23.68 22.15 -41.19
N PRO A 71 -24.05 22.92 -42.23
CA PRO A 71 -23.15 23.19 -43.34
C PRO A 71 -21.97 24.05 -42.89
N ASP A 72 -20.85 23.93 -43.61
CA ASP A 72 -19.63 24.66 -43.31
C ASP A 72 -19.87 26.18 -43.34
N GLY A 73 -19.69 26.83 -42.20
CA GLY A 73 -20.07 28.22 -42.02
C GLY A 73 -19.53 28.85 -40.73
N PRO A 74 -19.76 30.16 -40.52
CA PRO A 74 -19.25 30.87 -39.35
C PRO A 74 -19.80 30.30 -38.03
N VAL A 75 -21.06 29.84 -38.03
CA VAL A 75 -21.72 29.23 -36.85
C VAL A 75 -21.08 27.88 -36.49
N GLN A 76 -20.80 27.05 -37.51
CA GLN A 76 -20.15 25.75 -37.30
C GLN A 76 -18.71 25.91 -36.77
N LYS A 77 -17.98 26.95 -37.22
CA LYS A 77 -16.66 27.30 -36.65
C LYS A 77 -16.74 27.73 -35.18
N GLU A 78 -17.75 28.53 -34.82
CA GLU A 78 -17.98 28.95 -33.43
C GLU A 78 -18.26 27.74 -32.52
N LEU A 79 -19.13 26.83 -32.96
CA LEU A 79 -19.44 25.60 -32.23
C LEU A 79 -18.23 24.67 -32.12
N SER A 80 -17.39 24.60 -33.17
CA SER A 80 -16.14 23.81 -33.14
C SER A 80 -15.14 24.36 -32.13
N GLU A 81 -14.99 25.69 -32.03
CA GLU A 81 -14.18 26.33 -31.00
C GLU A 81 -14.74 26.05 -29.59
N GLN A 82 -16.07 26.03 -29.44
CA GLN A 82 -16.72 25.67 -28.18
C GLN A 82 -16.52 24.18 -27.81
N ALA A 83 -16.52 23.29 -28.80
CA ALA A 83 -16.22 21.87 -28.62
C ALA A 83 -14.77 21.70 -28.15
N TRP A 84 -13.84 22.43 -28.76
CA TRP A 84 -12.43 22.45 -28.36
C TRP A 84 -12.24 22.92 -26.92
N LYS A 85 -12.92 24.01 -26.53
CA LYS A 85 -12.92 24.50 -25.13
C LYS A 85 -13.47 23.44 -24.16
N THR A 86 -14.55 22.77 -24.53
CA THR A 86 -15.16 21.70 -23.72
C THR A 86 -14.22 20.50 -23.56
N GLN A 87 -13.51 20.09 -24.61
CA GLN A 87 -12.49 19.03 -24.54
C GLN A 87 -11.34 19.39 -23.60
N ARG A 88 -10.88 20.65 -23.63
CA ARG A 88 -9.86 21.16 -22.70
C ARG A 88 -10.35 21.12 -21.26
N THR A 89 -11.60 21.50 -21.03
CA THR A 89 -12.25 21.43 -19.71
C THR A 89 -12.36 19.99 -19.20
N ILE A 90 -12.78 19.04 -20.02
CA ILE A 90 -12.82 17.60 -19.67
C ILE A 90 -11.42 17.09 -19.32
N THR A 91 -10.42 17.49 -20.09
CA THR A 91 -9.01 17.13 -19.82
C THR A 91 -8.54 17.68 -18.48
N PHE A 92 -8.86 18.94 -18.17
CA PHE A 92 -8.55 19.55 -16.89
C PHE A 92 -9.21 18.79 -15.72
N LEU A 93 -10.51 18.46 -15.84
CA LEU A 93 -11.24 17.71 -14.81
C LEU A 93 -10.69 16.30 -14.62
N THR A 94 -10.30 15.63 -15.70
CA THR A 94 -9.66 14.32 -15.65
C THR A 94 -8.35 14.37 -14.85
N ARG A 95 -7.50 15.37 -15.13
CA ARG A 95 -6.26 15.59 -14.38
C ARG A 95 -6.53 15.92 -12.92
N ARG A 96 -7.51 16.79 -12.65
CA ARG A 96 -7.90 17.17 -11.28
C ARG A 96 -8.39 15.97 -10.47
N ARG A 97 -9.23 15.12 -11.06
CA ARG A 97 -9.69 13.87 -10.43
C ARG A 97 -8.52 12.97 -10.04
N ALA A 98 -7.58 12.76 -10.95
CA ALA A 98 -6.39 11.95 -10.67
C ALA A 98 -5.56 12.52 -9.49
N LEU A 99 -5.46 13.84 -9.39
CA LEU A 99 -4.78 14.50 -8.26
C LEU A 99 -5.49 14.26 -6.93
N VAL A 100 -6.82 14.36 -6.89
CA VAL A 100 -7.62 14.06 -5.69
C VAL A 100 -7.46 12.60 -5.29
N GLU A 101 -7.58 11.67 -6.24
CA GLU A 101 -7.43 10.23 -5.98
C GLU A 101 -6.01 9.85 -5.51
N CYS A 102 -4.97 10.53 -5.99
CA CYS A 102 -3.61 10.35 -5.50
C CYS A 102 -3.42 10.89 -4.08
N LYS A 103 -4.03 12.04 -3.76
CA LYS A 103 -3.95 12.65 -2.43
C LYS A 103 -4.56 11.74 -1.36
N ASP A 104 -5.74 11.19 -1.62
CA ASP A 104 -6.42 10.27 -0.70
C ASP A 104 -5.60 8.99 -0.44
N LYS A 105 -4.89 8.49 -1.45
CA LYS A 105 -4.00 7.32 -1.33
C LYS A 105 -2.75 7.62 -0.50
N VAL A 106 -2.15 8.80 -0.67
CA VAL A 106 -0.95 9.20 0.08
C VAL A 106 -1.28 9.43 1.56
N ASP A 107 -2.42 10.07 1.85
CA ASP A 107 -2.84 10.35 3.23
C ASP A 107 -3.18 9.07 4.02
N THR A 108 -3.74 8.06 3.35
CA THR A 108 -4.03 6.75 3.95
C THR A 108 -2.76 5.92 4.19
N LEU A 109 -1.82 5.90 3.24
CA LEU A 109 -0.53 5.22 3.39
C LEU A 109 0.34 5.86 4.48
N SER A 110 0.35 7.19 4.57
CA SER A 110 1.13 7.94 5.56
C SER A 110 0.68 7.67 7.01
N LYS A 111 -0.64 7.61 7.26
CA LYS A 111 -1.20 7.27 8.58
C LYS A 111 -0.93 5.82 9.00
N SER A 112 -1.02 4.88 8.05
CA SER A 112 -0.73 3.47 8.30
C SER A 112 0.75 3.24 8.63
N SER A 113 1.65 3.83 7.84
CA SER A 113 3.10 3.74 8.02
C SER A 113 3.57 4.33 9.35
N ALA A 114 3.10 5.54 9.71
CA ALA A 114 3.48 6.18 10.97
C ALA A 114 2.93 5.46 12.22
N SER A 115 1.83 4.71 12.10
CA SER A 115 1.32 3.85 13.18
C SER A 115 2.17 2.59 13.34
N ALA A 116 2.56 1.96 12.23
CA ALA A 116 3.42 0.77 12.23
C ALA A 116 4.81 1.07 12.82
N VAL A 117 5.44 2.19 12.44
CA VAL A 117 6.74 2.62 12.98
C VAL A 117 6.68 2.87 14.50
N ARG A 118 5.64 3.55 14.99
CA ARG A 118 5.46 3.78 16.43
C ARG A 118 5.25 2.48 17.20
N ARG A 119 4.53 1.52 16.63
CA ARG A 119 4.33 0.20 17.25
C ARG A 119 5.64 -0.58 17.35
N ALA A 120 6.42 -0.62 16.27
CA ALA A 120 7.72 -1.28 16.26
C ALA A 120 8.69 -0.66 17.28
N MET A 121 8.73 0.67 17.39
CA MET A 121 9.55 1.34 18.40
C MET A 121 9.10 1.03 19.83
N LEU A 122 7.80 0.91 20.08
CA LEU A 122 7.28 0.55 21.41
C LEU A 122 7.68 -0.88 21.80
N GLU A 123 7.53 -1.83 20.87
CA GLU A 123 7.93 -3.23 21.06
C GLU A 123 9.43 -3.33 21.32
N GLU A 124 10.26 -2.62 20.54
CA GLU A 124 11.72 -2.56 20.76
C GLU A 124 12.07 -2.00 22.14
N LYS A 125 11.38 -0.93 22.59
CA LYS A 125 11.60 -0.36 23.93
C LYS A 125 11.23 -1.34 25.04
N GLN A 126 10.14 -2.08 24.88
CA GLN A 126 9.74 -3.11 25.84
C GLN A 126 10.77 -4.25 25.91
N VAL A 127 11.24 -4.74 24.76
CA VAL A 127 12.27 -5.78 24.69
C VAL A 127 13.57 -5.32 25.35
N LEU A 128 14.01 -4.09 25.08
CA LEU A 128 15.21 -3.52 25.68
C LEU A 128 15.07 -3.35 27.20
N ALA A 129 13.90 -2.92 27.69
CA ALA A 129 13.64 -2.81 29.13
C ALA A 129 13.75 -4.17 29.84
N VAL A 130 13.11 -5.22 29.28
CA VAL A 130 13.20 -6.59 29.80
C VAL A 130 14.64 -7.09 29.76
N ARG A 131 15.35 -6.86 28.65
CA ARG A 131 16.76 -7.26 28.51
C ARG A 131 17.65 -6.62 29.57
N CYS A 132 17.49 -5.32 29.84
CA CYS A 132 18.27 -4.63 30.87
C CYS A 132 17.97 -5.21 32.27
N SER A 133 16.70 -5.43 32.60
CA SER A 133 16.29 -6.05 33.86
C SER A 133 16.92 -7.44 34.04
N LEU A 134 16.85 -8.29 33.01
CA LEU A 134 17.44 -9.63 33.06
C LEU A 134 18.97 -9.59 33.22
N LEU A 135 19.65 -8.64 32.59
CA LEU A 135 21.11 -8.49 32.75
C LEU A 135 21.47 -8.06 34.18
N GLU A 136 20.66 -7.20 34.79
CA GLU A 136 20.81 -6.81 36.19
C GLU A 136 20.58 -8.01 37.12
N ASP A 137 19.51 -8.78 36.92
CA ASP A 137 19.21 -10.00 37.67
C ASP A 137 20.34 -11.03 37.54
N ILE A 138 20.85 -11.25 36.32
CA ILE A 138 22.02 -12.13 36.07
C ILE A 138 23.25 -11.62 36.81
N SER A 139 23.46 -10.30 36.87
CA SER A 139 24.61 -9.74 37.58
C SER A 139 24.53 -9.97 39.09
N ILE A 140 23.32 -9.84 39.65
CA ILE A 140 23.03 -10.11 41.06
C ILE A 140 23.24 -11.58 41.37
N GLU A 141 22.70 -12.48 40.55
CA GLU A 141 22.85 -13.93 40.76
C GLU A 141 24.30 -14.38 40.56
N ARG A 142 25.05 -13.78 39.63
CA ARG A 142 26.50 -14.04 39.50
C ARG A 142 27.27 -13.63 40.75
N ALA A 143 26.96 -12.47 41.34
CA ALA A 143 27.57 -12.03 42.58
C ALA A 143 27.22 -12.98 43.74
N ARG A 144 25.96 -13.42 43.81
CA ARG A 144 25.49 -14.39 44.81
C ARG A 144 26.19 -15.74 44.68
N ILE A 145 26.31 -16.28 43.46
CA ILE A 145 27.05 -17.51 43.19
C ILE A 145 28.51 -17.34 43.62
N ALA A 146 29.17 -16.25 43.23
CA ALA A 146 30.55 -15.99 43.61
C ALA A 146 30.72 -15.94 45.15
N GLN A 147 29.78 -15.33 45.86
CA GLN A 147 29.78 -15.30 47.33
C GLN A 147 29.56 -16.69 47.92
N LEU A 148 28.64 -17.49 47.39
CA LEU A 148 28.41 -18.86 47.85
C LEU A 148 29.62 -19.76 47.59
N CYS A 149 30.26 -19.65 46.42
CA CYS A 149 31.51 -20.35 46.13
C CYS A 149 32.65 -19.92 47.06
N TYR A 150 32.73 -18.63 47.40
CA TYR A 150 33.69 -18.13 48.38
C TYR A 150 33.42 -18.72 49.77
N ASN A 151 32.16 -18.71 50.22
CA ASN A 151 31.77 -19.27 51.51
C ASN A 151 32.00 -20.79 51.57
N GLN A 152 31.66 -21.53 50.50
CA GLN A 152 31.99 -22.96 50.37
C GLN A 152 33.50 -23.19 50.42
N SER A 153 34.31 -22.39 49.72
CA SER A 153 35.76 -22.54 49.77
C SER A 153 36.34 -22.24 51.17
N PHE A 154 35.66 -21.40 51.96
CA PHE A 154 36.01 -21.13 53.35
C PHE A 154 35.56 -22.26 54.28
N GLU A 155 34.37 -22.82 54.07
CA GLU A 155 33.86 -24.01 54.76
C GLU A 155 34.69 -25.24 54.44
N ASP A 156 35.08 -25.46 53.18
CA ASP A 156 35.99 -26.53 52.75
C ASP A 156 37.39 -26.35 53.33
N ARG A 157 37.88 -25.11 53.53
CA ARG A 157 39.14 -24.86 54.26
C ARG A 157 39.01 -25.10 55.75
N SER A 158 37.85 -24.81 56.33
CA SER A 158 37.52 -25.12 57.72
C SER A 158 37.22 -26.61 57.93
N ALA A 159 36.77 -27.31 56.88
CA ALA A 159 36.49 -28.74 56.83
C ALA A 159 37.69 -29.53 56.28
N SER A 160 38.75 -28.89 55.76
CA SER A 160 40.00 -29.50 55.31
C SER A 160 40.91 -29.92 56.49
N GLU A 161 40.32 -30.22 57.64
CA GLU A 161 40.82 -31.26 58.55
C GLU A 161 40.14 -32.64 58.29
N ALA A 162 39.23 -32.72 57.30
CA ALA A 162 38.48 -33.89 56.86
C ALA A 162 38.24 -33.83 55.32
N SER A 163 39.08 -34.56 54.58
CA SER A 163 39.16 -34.69 53.12
C SER A 163 37.84 -34.89 52.34
N THR A 164 37.71 -34.27 51.15
CA THR A 164 37.09 -34.89 49.93
C THR A 164 37.35 -34.08 48.63
N PRO A 165 38.07 -34.60 47.61
CA PRO A 165 38.28 -33.95 46.31
C PRO A 165 37.32 -34.39 45.17
N THR A 166 36.25 -35.13 45.46
CA THR A 166 35.60 -35.98 44.44
C THR A 166 34.48 -35.31 43.61
N LEU A 167 33.81 -34.27 44.11
CA LEU A 167 32.64 -33.69 43.46
C LEU A 167 32.99 -32.74 42.29
N ALA A 168 34.12 -32.03 42.37
CA ALA A 168 34.51 -31.08 41.34
C ALA A 168 34.93 -31.77 40.03
N ASP A 169 35.66 -32.89 40.12
CA ASP A 169 36.12 -33.65 38.95
C ASP A 169 34.96 -34.34 38.22
N ALA A 170 33.97 -34.86 38.97
CA ALA A 170 32.79 -35.50 38.37
C ALA A 170 31.96 -34.51 37.52
N THR A 171 31.75 -33.28 38.00
CA THR A 171 31.00 -32.26 37.24
C THR A 171 31.73 -31.78 35.99
N ARG A 172 33.07 -31.86 35.99
CA ARG A 172 33.88 -31.51 34.83
C ARG A 172 33.84 -32.58 33.75
N GLU A 173 33.94 -33.85 34.15
CA GLU A 173 33.82 -34.99 33.22
C GLU A 173 32.43 -35.02 32.54
N ASP A 174 31.36 -34.77 33.32
CA ASP A 174 30.00 -34.66 32.77
C ASP A 174 29.87 -33.54 31.73
N ALA A 175 30.50 -32.38 31.97
CA ALA A 175 30.50 -31.26 31.02
C ALA A 175 31.28 -31.56 29.73
N GLU A 176 32.39 -32.30 29.84
CA GLU A 176 33.19 -32.73 28.68
C GLU A 176 32.41 -33.77 27.84
N LEU A 177 31.69 -34.70 28.48
CA LEU A 177 30.81 -35.67 27.81
C LEU A 177 29.62 -34.99 27.12
N GLU A 178 28.99 -34.00 27.77
CA GLU A 178 27.89 -33.24 27.17
C GLU A 178 28.37 -32.45 25.93
N LEU A 179 29.55 -31.83 26.01
CA LEU A 179 30.15 -31.13 24.87
C LEU A 179 30.47 -32.09 23.72
N ALA A 180 30.98 -33.29 24.01
CA ALA A 180 31.23 -34.33 23.01
C ALA A 180 29.92 -34.81 22.35
N ALA A 181 28.87 -35.04 23.12
CA ALA A 181 27.55 -35.40 22.59
C ALA A 181 26.97 -34.29 21.70
N ARG A 182 27.08 -33.02 22.13
CA ARG A 182 26.61 -31.87 21.36
C ARG A 182 27.35 -31.72 20.04
N THR A 183 28.67 -31.89 20.04
CA THR A 183 29.47 -31.80 18.81
C THR A 183 29.16 -32.94 17.84
N ALA A 184 28.95 -34.17 18.34
CA ALA A 184 28.51 -35.30 17.53
C ALA A 184 27.14 -35.06 16.87
N LEU A 185 26.17 -34.54 17.63
CA LEU A 185 24.84 -34.22 17.08
C LEU A 185 24.89 -33.12 16.01
N LEU A 186 25.74 -32.11 16.17
CA LEU A 186 25.92 -31.05 15.17
C LEU A 186 26.59 -31.58 13.89
N ALA A 187 27.58 -32.47 14.02
CA ALA A 187 28.19 -33.13 12.87
C ALA A 187 27.16 -33.96 12.08
N GLU A 188 26.32 -34.72 12.79
CA GLU A 188 25.27 -35.52 12.16
C GLU A 188 24.19 -34.65 11.51
N ASN A 189 23.78 -33.55 12.15
CA ASN A 189 22.83 -32.60 11.56
C ASN A 189 23.37 -32.01 10.25
N THR A 190 24.67 -31.69 10.22
CA THR A 190 25.35 -31.21 9.03
C THR A 190 25.40 -32.28 7.93
N ARG A 191 25.72 -33.53 8.30
CA ARG A 191 25.69 -34.68 7.37
C ARG A 191 24.30 -34.86 6.74
N LEU A 192 23.25 -34.87 7.55
CA LEU A 192 21.86 -35.03 7.10
C LEU A 192 21.40 -33.88 6.21
N ARG A 193 21.79 -32.64 6.52
CA ARG A 193 21.50 -31.47 5.66
C ARG A 193 22.15 -31.61 4.30
N ASN A 194 23.40 -32.06 4.25
CA ASN A 194 24.11 -32.30 2.99
C ASN A 194 23.46 -33.44 2.19
N GLU A 195 23.09 -34.55 2.86
CA GLU A 195 22.38 -35.66 2.23
C GLU A 195 21.02 -35.21 1.66
N CYS A 196 20.26 -34.42 2.40
CA CYS A 196 19.02 -33.82 1.91
C CYS A 196 19.24 -32.91 0.70
N ALA A 197 20.31 -32.11 0.69
CA ALA A 197 20.64 -31.26 -0.45
C ALA A 197 20.98 -32.10 -1.70
N SER A 198 21.77 -33.17 -1.54
CA SER A 198 22.08 -34.11 -2.62
C SER A 198 20.84 -34.83 -3.15
N LEU A 199 19.93 -35.28 -2.26
CA LEU A 199 18.68 -35.92 -2.67
C LEU A 199 17.75 -34.96 -3.41
N ARG A 200 17.68 -33.69 -2.98
CA ARG A 200 16.91 -32.66 -3.70
C ARG A 200 17.45 -32.43 -5.10
N ALA A 201 18.77 -32.29 -5.25
CA ALA A 201 19.41 -32.16 -6.55
C ALA A 201 19.11 -33.38 -7.46
N ALA A 202 19.21 -34.60 -6.93
CA ALA A 202 18.88 -35.81 -7.68
C ALA A 202 17.41 -35.86 -8.13
N ILE A 203 16.48 -35.40 -7.29
CA ILE A 203 15.06 -35.29 -7.65
C ILE A 203 14.85 -34.27 -8.77
N GLU A 204 15.49 -33.10 -8.68
CA GLU A 204 15.43 -32.07 -9.73
C GLU A 204 15.98 -32.59 -11.07
N ASP A 205 17.12 -33.29 -11.06
CA ASP A 205 17.70 -33.90 -12.25
C ASP A 205 16.77 -34.95 -12.90
N ILE A 206 16.11 -35.78 -12.08
CA ILE A 206 15.13 -36.77 -12.56
C ILE A 206 13.91 -36.06 -13.17
N GLN A 207 13.41 -35.02 -12.52
CA GLN A 207 12.27 -34.24 -13.01
C GLN A 207 12.58 -33.56 -14.35
N GLU A 208 13.77 -32.97 -14.47
CA GLU A 208 14.23 -32.35 -15.71
C GLU A 208 14.39 -33.37 -16.84
N THR A 209 14.98 -34.53 -16.53
CA THR A 209 15.11 -35.64 -17.50
C THR A 209 13.74 -36.14 -17.97
N ALA A 210 12.78 -36.29 -17.06
CA ALA A 210 11.42 -36.72 -17.39
C ALA A 210 10.69 -35.67 -18.24
N ARG A 211 10.87 -34.39 -17.93
CA ARG A 211 10.32 -33.27 -18.72
C ARG A 211 10.86 -33.29 -20.14
N GLN A 212 12.17 -33.42 -20.32
CA GLN A 212 12.81 -33.49 -21.64
C GLN A 212 12.36 -34.73 -22.44
N ALA A 213 12.09 -35.86 -21.77
CA ALA A 213 11.57 -37.05 -22.42
C ALA A 213 10.13 -36.84 -22.95
N LEU A 214 9.28 -36.14 -22.20
CA LEU A 214 7.92 -35.77 -22.63
C LEU A 214 7.94 -34.77 -23.79
N GLU A 215 8.82 -33.76 -23.75
CA GLU A 215 8.97 -32.79 -24.84
C GLU A 215 9.43 -33.45 -26.16
N LYS A 216 10.17 -34.57 -26.10
CA LYS A 216 10.58 -35.33 -27.30
C LYS A 216 9.50 -36.26 -27.85
N GLN A 217 8.42 -36.53 -27.10
CA GLN A 217 7.30 -37.38 -27.54
C GLN A 217 6.15 -36.59 -28.18
N ASN A 218 6.12 -35.26 -28.03
CA ASN A 218 5.19 -34.35 -28.69
C ASN A 218 5.82 -33.71 -29.93
#